data_AF-D8R4D3-F1
#
_entry.id   AF-D8R4D3-F1
#
_cell.length_a   1.000
_cell.length_b   1.000
_cell.length_c   1.000
_cell.angle_alpha   90.00
_cell.angle_beta   90.00
_cell.angle_gamma   90.00
#
_symmetry.space_group_name_H-M   'P 1'
#
loop_
_entity.id
_entity.type
_entity.pdbx_description
1 polymer ?
#
loop_
_entity_poly.entity_id
_entity_poly.type
_entity_poly.pdbx_seq_one_letter_code
_entity_poly.pdbx_strand_id
1 'polypeptide(L)'
;MAERENKVPDFAAWLFGSMMLVWLLVVASELLNGRSRLLPIIAGFVFFQSFNGALGSSLSRHKIRLTPASSPHDFTNIGVSLLHSLLVSLSVGACVLVELYRTGSVAKMLEFESLYSRSWPGAYSVLAFSCGYFAYDQVDMIRRHLYQGWFPPLLVHHWLLLNCFTLALLRNVSINYLVLTLLCEMHSVFLHWRRISRMTGIRKLGSVAVIAEWILNWITYFTSRLLVHGVISVKLYMDATKFPSKLELLLASSGMLGLNVLNIVLGLDLCRACMKEMRTKKARA
;
A
#
# COMPACT_ATOMS: atom_id res chain seq x y z
N MET A 1 -12.25 37.49 -3.75
CA MET A 1 -11.13 37.31 -2.81
C MET A 1 -11.72 36.89 -1.48
N ALA A 2 -11.63 35.60 -1.16
CA ALA A 2 -11.91 35.07 0.16
C ALA A 2 -10.79 34.07 0.43
N GLU A 3 -9.88 34.53 1.27
CA GLU A 3 -8.68 33.85 1.75
C GLU A 3 -9.12 32.65 2.59
N ARG A 4 -9.17 31.46 1.99
CA ARG A 4 -9.06 30.22 2.75
C ARG A 4 -7.61 30.10 3.15
N GLU A 5 -7.26 30.71 4.29
CA GLU A 5 -6.04 30.38 5.02
C GLU A 5 -5.99 28.86 5.22
N ASN A 6 -5.15 28.22 4.41
CA ASN A 6 -4.92 26.80 4.40
C ASN A 6 -3.92 26.49 5.52
N LYS A 7 -4.30 26.67 6.79
CA LYS A 7 -3.46 26.39 7.98
C LYS A 7 -3.37 24.90 8.35
N VAL A 8 -4.12 24.04 7.65
CA VAL A 8 -4.27 22.60 7.91
C VAL A 8 -3.15 21.71 7.30
N PRO A 9 -2.51 22.03 6.16
CA PRO A 9 -1.42 21.23 5.57
C PRO A 9 -0.18 21.12 6.46
N ASP A 10 0.15 22.17 7.24
CA ASP A 10 1.44 22.24 7.94
C ASP A 10 1.56 21.24 9.08
N PHE A 11 0.49 21.00 9.84
CA PHE A 11 0.54 20.03 10.94
C PHE A 11 0.75 18.60 10.42
N ALA A 12 -0.01 18.18 9.41
CA ALA A 12 0.08 16.81 8.91
C ALA A 12 1.46 16.55 8.28
N ALA A 13 1.98 17.50 7.49
CA ALA A 13 3.35 17.44 6.98
C ALA A 13 4.37 17.34 8.13
N TRP A 14 4.23 18.17 9.17
CA TRP A 14 5.15 18.18 10.30
C TRP A 14 5.11 16.86 11.09
N LEU A 15 3.92 16.35 11.41
CA LEU A 15 3.74 15.12 12.19
C LEU A 15 4.31 13.91 11.45
N PHE A 16 3.84 13.67 10.22
CA PHE A 16 4.29 12.52 9.44
C PHE A 16 5.73 12.66 8.97
N GLY A 17 6.20 13.89 8.73
CA GLY A 17 7.60 14.18 8.43
C GLY A 17 8.52 13.87 9.61
N SER A 18 8.12 14.23 10.83
CA SER A 18 8.87 13.92 12.05
C SER A 18 8.90 12.41 12.32
N MET A 19 7.76 11.73 12.15
CA MET A 19 7.70 10.26 12.26
C MET A 19 8.59 9.58 11.22
N MET A 20 8.60 10.06 9.98
CA MET A 20 9.49 9.57 8.91
C MET A 20 10.96 9.77 9.27
N LEU A 21 11.32 10.92 9.84
CA LEU A 21 12.69 11.20 10.26
C LEU A 21 13.15 10.21 11.35
N VAL A 22 12.32 9.99 12.37
CA VAL A 22 12.63 9.01 13.43
C VAL A 22 12.80 7.61 12.84
N TRP A 23 11.88 7.20 11.96
CA TRP A 23 11.97 5.92 11.27
C TRP A 23 13.26 5.78 10.44
N LEU A 24 13.65 6.82 9.70
CA LEU A 24 14.88 6.85 8.91
C LEU A 24 16.12 6.71 9.80
N LEU A 25 16.16 7.40 10.94
CA LEU A 25 17.27 7.30 11.90
C LEU A 25 17.41 5.87 12.45
N VAL A 26 16.30 5.20 12.75
CA VAL A 26 16.31 3.80 13.19
C VAL A 26 16.89 2.89 12.11
N VAL A 27 16.39 2.97 10.88
CA VAL A 27 16.86 2.13 9.77
C VAL A 27 18.34 2.42 9.44
N ALA A 28 18.73 3.69 9.43
CA ALA A 28 20.12 4.09 9.20
C ALA A 28 21.04 3.55 10.29
N SER A 29 20.66 3.66 11.57
CA SER A 29 21.43 3.11 12.68
C SER A 29 21.64 1.60 12.53
N GLU A 30 20.59 0.85 12.17
CA GLU A 30 20.68 -0.61 12.02
C GLU A 30 21.57 -1.01 10.83
N LEU A 31 21.54 -0.24 9.73
CA LEU A 31 22.45 -0.43 8.60
C LEU A 31 23.91 -0.13 8.98
N LEU A 32 24.16 0.94 9.72
CA LEU A 32 25.50 1.30 10.23
C LEU A 32 26.04 0.25 11.21
N ASN A 33 25.17 -0.40 11.98
CA ASN A 33 25.49 -1.55 12.83
C ASN A 33 25.71 -2.86 12.04
N GLY A 34 25.81 -2.81 10.70
CA GLY A 34 26.17 -3.93 9.86
C GLY A 34 25.01 -4.81 9.41
N ARG A 35 23.74 -4.41 9.60
CA ARG A 35 22.56 -5.17 9.12
C ARG A 35 22.32 -5.00 7.63
N SER A 36 23.24 -5.51 6.80
CA SER A 36 23.17 -5.47 5.34
C SER A 36 21.90 -6.10 4.73
N ARG A 37 21.20 -6.96 5.47
CA ARG A 37 19.90 -7.51 5.04
C ARG A 37 18.84 -6.43 4.82
N LEU A 38 18.98 -5.23 5.38
CA LEU A 38 18.06 -4.10 5.18
C LEU A 38 18.31 -3.31 3.89
N LEU A 39 19.39 -3.60 3.15
CA LEU A 39 19.72 -2.93 1.88
C LEU A 39 18.58 -2.92 0.84
N PRO A 40 17.69 -3.93 0.73
CA PRO A 40 16.55 -3.84 -0.18
C PRO A 40 15.60 -2.67 0.11
N ILE A 41 15.57 -2.14 1.34
CA ILE A 41 14.83 -0.90 1.67
C ILE A 41 15.40 0.28 0.88
N ILE A 42 16.73 0.46 0.89
CA ILE A 42 17.40 1.51 0.13
C ILE A 42 17.18 1.30 -1.37
N ALA A 43 17.33 0.05 -1.84
CA ALA A 43 17.12 -0.27 -3.25
C ALA A 43 15.69 0.07 -3.69
N GLY A 44 14.68 -0.27 -2.89
CA GLY A 44 13.28 0.10 -3.13
C GLY A 44 13.08 1.61 -3.22
N PHE A 45 13.57 2.35 -2.23
CA PHE A 45 13.47 3.81 -2.21
C PHE A 45 14.09 4.45 -3.46
N VAL A 46 15.33 4.07 -3.79
CA VAL A 46 16.06 4.61 -4.95
C VAL A 46 15.38 4.22 -6.27
N PHE A 47 14.91 2.99 -6.39
CA PHE A 47 14.22 2.50 -7.58
C PHE A 47 12.96 3.33 -7.87
N PHE A 48 12.07 3.51 -6.88
CA PHE A 48 10.83 4.25 -7.09
C PHE A 48 11.04 5.76 -7.25
N GLN A 49 12.03 6.33 -6.57
CA GLN A 49 12.46 7.72 -6.79
C GLN A 49 12.96 7.94 -8.22
N SER A 50 13.76 7.01 -8.74
CA SER A 50 14.27 7.06 -10.12
C SER A 50 13.15 6.88 -11.13
N PHE A 51 12.22 5.96 -10.88
CA PHE A 51 11.06 5.75 -11.74
C PHE A 51 10.14 6.99 -11.79
N ASN A 52 9.90 7.65 -10.65
CA ASN A 52 9.13 8.90 -10.62
C ASN A 52 9.78 10.00 -11.48
N GLY A 53 11.10 10.14 -11.41
CA GLY A 53 11.86 11.04 -12.26
C GLY A 53 11.69 10.71 -13.74
N ALA A 54 11.89 9.44 -14.12
CA ALA A 54 11.73 8.96 -15.49
C ALA A 54 10.30 9.15 -16.02
N LEU A 55 9.29 8.86 -15.20
CA LEU A 55 7.89 9.03 -15.54
C LEU A 55 7.54 10.52 -15.74
N GLY A 56 8.01 11.39 -14.85
CA GLY A 56 7.87 12.84 -14.98
C GLY A 56 8.51 13.38 -16.26
N SER A 57 9.73 12.95 -16.57
CA SER A 57 10.41 13.29 -17.82
C SER A 57 9.72 12.71 -19.07
N SER A 58 9.06 11.55 -18.96
CA SER A 58 8.29 10.99 -20.07
C SER A 58 6.99 11.77 -20.31
N LEU A 59 6.31 12.17 -19.24
CA LEU A 59 5.08 12.95 -19.27
C LEU A 59 5.29 14.30 -19.97
N SER A 60 6.38 15.00 -19.64
CA SER A 60 6.73 16.28 -20.26
C SER A 60 7.14 16.12 -21.72
N ARG A 61 7.94 15.09 -22.06
CA ARG A 61 8.39 14.83 -23.43
C ARG A 61 7.25 14.47 -24.39
N HIS A 62 6.35 13.58 -23.97
CA HIS A 62 5.28 13.07 -24.83
C HIS A 62 3.99 13.91 -24.79
N LYS A 63 3.98 15.01 -24.01
CA LYS A 63 2.82 15.92 -23.84
C LYS A 63 1.51 15.16 -23.60
N ILE A 64 1.56 14.15 -22.73
CA ILE A 64 0.38 13.33 -22.41
C ILE A 64 -0.72 14.27 -21.90
N ARG A 65 -1.88 14.26 -22.57
CA ARG A 65 -3.01 15.10 -22.19
C ARG A 65 -3.64 14.57 -20.92
N LEU A 66 -3.57 15.36 -19.86
CA LEU A 66 -4.32 15.15 -18.63
C LEU A 66 -5.61 15.98 -18.67
N THR A 67 -6.65 15.49 -17.99
CA THR A 67 -7.87 16.28 -17.79
C THR A 67 -7.55 17.56 -17.01
N PRO A 68 -8.27 18.67 -17.21
CA PRO A 68 -8.01 19.94 -16.51
C PRO A 68 -8.02 19.87 -14.98
N ALA A 69 -8.73 18.88 -14.41
CA ALA A 69 -8.82 18.66 -12.96
C ALA A 69 -7.65 17.82 -12.38
N SER A 70 -6.70 17.38 -13.21
CA SER A 70 -5.64 16.45 -12.80
C SER A 70 -4.28 17.14 -12.78
N SER A 71 -3.54 17.01 -11.68
CA SER A 71 -2.16 17.49 -11.55
C SER A 71 -1.14 16.49 -12.15
N PRO A 72 -0.07 16.96 -12.81
CA PRO A 72 1.06 16.12 -13.22
C PRO A 72 1.70 15.38 -12.04
N HIS A 73 1.78 16.00 -10.86
CA HIS A 73 2.38 15.40 -9.68
C HIS A 73 1.53 14.25 -9.11
N ASP A 74 0.21 14.42 -9.10
CA ASP A 74 -0.72 13.34 -8.77
C ASP A 74 -0.57 12.17 -9.74
N PHE A 75 -0.36 12.47 -11.03
CA PHE A 75 -0.26 11.44 -12.06
C PHE A 75 1.00 10.61 -11.87
N THR A 76 2.15 11.26 -11.66
CA THR A 76 3.41 10.54 -11.46
C THR A 76 3.39 9.72 -10.18
N ASN A 77 2.84 10.27 -9.10
CA ASN A 77 2.67 9.56 -7.83
C ASN A 77 1.85 8.27 -8.02
N ILE A 78 0.66 8.37 -8.62
CA ILE A 78 -0.19 7.20 -8.87
C ILE A 78 0.43 6.22 -9.87
N GLY A 79 1.21 6.70 -10.84
CA GLY A 79 1.98 5.83 -11.73
C GLY A 79 3.04 5.02 -11.00
N VAL A 80 3.72 5.63 -10.02
CA VAL A 80 4.68 4.94 -9.15
C VAL A 80 3.96 3.93 -8.25
N SER A 81 2.81 4.29 -7.67
CA SER A 81 1.99 3.37 -6.87
C SER A 81 1.43 2.20 -7.70
N LEU A 82 1.07 2.44 -8.97
CA LEU A 82 0.67 1.37 -9.88
C LEU A 82 1.82 0.39 -10.15
N LEU A 83 3.03 0.90 -10.39
CA LEU A 83 4.20 0.05 -10.58
C LEU A 83 4.49 -0.80 -9.33
N HIS A 84 4.44 -0.18 -8.15
CA HIS A 84 4.61 -0.89 -6.89
C HIS A 84 3.58 -2.01 -6.71
N SER A 85 2.30 -1.68 -6.82
CA SER A 85 1.22 -2.65 -6.62
C SER A 85 1.30 -3.82 -7.62
N LEU A 86 1.73 -3.57 -8.87
CA LEU A 86 2.00 -4.65 -9.84
C LEU A 86 3.17 -5.54 -9.42
N LEU A 87 4.33 -4.95 -9.09
CA LEU A 87 5.53 -5.70 -8.71
C LEU A 87 5.31 -6.52 -7.44
N VAL A 88 4.65 -5.94 -6.44
CA VAL A 88 4.36 -6.60 -5.16
C VAL A 88 3.32 -7.68 -5.35
N SER A 89 2.24 -7.44 -6.10
CA SER A 89 1.22 -8.47 -6.37
C SER A 89 1.83 -9.72 -7.02
N LEU A 90 2.71 -9.52 -8.01
CA LEU A 90 3.42 -10.62 -8.66
C LEU A 90 4.37 -11.34 -7.70
N SER A 91 5.15 -10.58 -6.92
CA SER A 91 6.16 -11.14 -6.03
C SER A 91 5.53 -11.88 -4.84
N VAL A 92 4.48 -11.32 -4.23
CA VAL A 92 3.70 -11.96 -3.17
C VAL A 92 2.99 -13.19 -3.70
N GLY A 93 2.37 -13.11 -4.88
CA GLY A 93 1.77 -14.26 -5.55
C GLY A 93 2.77 -15.39 -5.76
N ALA A 94 3.99 -15.06 -6.22
CA ALA A 94 5.07 -16.04 -6.35
C ALA A 94 5.47 -16.66 -4.99
N CYS A 95 5.61 -15.84 -3.94
CA CYS A 95 5.92 -16.35 -2.59
C CYS A 95 4.86 -17.36 -2.10
N VAL A 96 3.57 -17.00 -2.24
CA VAL A 96 2.44 -17.85 -1.84
C VAL A 96 2.39 -19.13 -2.66
N LEU A 97 2.55 -19.05 -3.99
CA LEU A 97 2.52 -20.23 -4.86
C LEU A 97 3.67 -21.19 -4.58
N VAL A 98 4.88 -20.67 -4.36
CA VAL A 98 6.05 -21.49 -4.00
C VAL A 98 5.83 -22.18 -2.66
N GLU A 99 5.32 -21.46 -1.65
CA GLU A 99 5.07 -22.08 -0.34
C GLU A 99 3.93 -23.09 -0.39
N LEU A 100 2.86 -22.82 -1.15
CA LEU A 100 1.76 -23.76 -1.34
C LEU A 100 2.26 -25.04 -2.03
N TYR A 101 3.15 -24.90 -3.02
CA TYR A 101 3.79 -26.05 -3.67
C TYR A 101 4.66 -26.86 -2.69
N ARG A 102 5.42 -26.21 -1.81
CA ARG A 102 6.28 -26.89 -0.82
C ARG A 102 5.50 -27.59 0.28
N THR A 103 4.42 -26.96 0.76
CA THR A 103 3.62 -27.48 1.89
C THR A 103 2.52 -28.44 1.44
N GLY A 104 2.09 -28.35 0.19
CA GLY A 104 0.97 -29.11 -0.38
C GLY A 104 -0.39 -28.79 0.26
N SER A 105 -0.47 -27.79 1.13
CA SER A 105 -1.69 -27.47 1.88
C SER A 105 -1.70 -26.04 2.40
N VAL A 106 -2.79 -25.32 2.12
CA VAL A 106 -3.05 -23.98 2.67
C VAL A 106 -3.09 -24.02 4.20
N ALA A 107 -3.61 -25.09 4.80
CA ALA A 107 -3.68 -25.21 6.27
C ALA A 107 -2.27 -25.20 6.89
N LYS A 108 -1.34 -25.99 6.32
CA LYS A 108 0.06 -26.05 6.75
C LYS A 108 0.79 -24.73 6.51
N MET A 109 0.56 -24.11 5.35
CA MET A 109 1.10 -22.78 5.03
C MET A 109 0.67 -21.73 6.06
N LEU A 110 -0.57 -21.82 6.57
CA LEU A 110 -1.11 -20.87 7.55
C LEU A 110 -0.83 -21.28 9.01
N GLU A 111 -0.03 -22.31 9.29
CA GLU A 111 0.34 -22.64 10.67
C GLU A 111 1.17 -21.51 11.30
N PHE A 112 1.00 -21.30 12.61
CA PHE A 112 1.68 -20.24 13.35
C PHE A 112 3.19 -20.24 13.12
N GLU A 113 3.83 -21.42 13.19
CA GLU A 113 5.28 -21.55 13.01
C GLU A 113 5.73 -21.15 11.59
N SER A 114 4.92 -21.45 10.58
CA SER A 114 5.19 -21.01 9.20
C SER A 114 5.03 -19.50 9.07
N LEU A 115 4.01 -18.91 9.70
CA LEU A 115 3.69 -17.49 9.55
C LEU A 115 4.57 -16.55 10.41
N TYR A 116 4.96 -17.00 11.60
CA TYR A 116 5.68 -16.22 12.60
C TYR A 116 7.20 -16.43 12.56
N SER A 117 7.66 -17.67 12.65
CA SER A 117 9.08 -17.99 12.89
C SER A 117 9.91 -18.08 11.60
N ARG A 118 9.27 -18.39 10.48
CA ARG A 118 9.93 -18.60 9.18
C ARG A 118 9.70 -17.42 8.25
N SER A 119 10.59 -17.23 7.29
CA SER A 119 10.36 -16.37 6.12
C SER A 119 10.25 -17.28 4.90
N TRP A 120 9.16 -17.15 4.14
CA TRP A 120 9.06 -17.84 2.87
C TRP A 120 10.13 -17.35 1.89
N PRO A 121 10.52 -18.15 0.88
CA PRO A 121 11.50 -17.75 -0.12
C PRO A 121 11.10 -16.42 -0.77
N GLY A 122 11.97 -15.41 -0.66
CA GLY A 122 11.74 -14.06 -1.22
C GLY A 122 10.88 -13.13 -0.36
N ALA A 123 10.13 -13.64 0.63
CA ALA A 123 9.20 -12.85 1.44
C ALA A 123 9.88 -11.67 2.16
N TYR A 124 11.03 -11.91 2.80
CA TYR A 124 11.83 -10.85 3.42
C TYR A 124 12.20 -9.75 2.42
N SER A 125 12.73 -10.11 1.24
CA SER A 125 13.18 -9.15 0.24
C SER A 125 12.03 -8.34 -0.33
N VAL A 126 10.88 -8.98 -0.60
CA VAL A 126 9.65 -8.31 -1.05
C VAL A 126 9.18 -7.31 0.01
N LEU A 127 9.13 -7.72 1.28
CA LEU A 127 8.70 -6.85 2.37
C LEU A 127 9.65 -5.66 2.55
N ALA A 128 10.97 -5.89 2.52
CA ALA A 128 11.98 -4.85 2.62
C ALA A 128 11.95 -3.88 1.43
N PHE A 129 11.84 -4.38 0.20
CA PHE A 129 11.69 -3.56 -1.00
C PHE A 129 10.42 -2.70 -0.95
N SER A 130 9.30 -3.28 -0.52
CA SER A 130 8.04 -2.56 -0.29
C SER A 130 8.16 -1.51 0.81
N CYS A 131 8.90 -1.77 1.87
CA CYS A 131 9.18 -0.80 2.92
C CYS A 131 9.89 0.46 2.35
N GLY A 132 10.85 0.25 1.44
CA GLY A 132 11.50 1.33 0.69
C GLY A 132 10.53 2.16 -0.17
N TYR A 133 9.57 1.49 -0.84
CA TYR A 133 8.49 2.18 -1.56
C TYR A 133 7.65 3.06 -0.64
N PHE A 134 7.14 2.50 0.47
CA PHE A 134 6.24 3.25 1.36
C PHE A 134 6.92 4.50 1.95
N ALA A 135 8.23 4.39 2.22
CA ALA A 135 9.05 5.51 2.65
C ALA A 135 9.19 6.57 1.55
N TYR A 136 9.54 6.15 0.33
CA TYR A 136 9.60 7.05 -0.83
C TYR A 136 8.27 7.77 -1.05
N ASP A 137 7.17 7.03 -1.09
CA ASP A 137 5.86 7.56 -1.45
C ASP A 137 5.34 8.53 -0.38
N GLN A 138 5.58 8.23 0.90
CA GLN A 138 5.26 9.17 1.98
C GLN A 138 6.08 10.45 1.91
N VAL A 139 7.38 10.37 1.57
CA VAL A 139 8.22 11.56 1.34
C VAL A 139 7.70 12.38 0.16
N ASP A 140 7.32 11.73 -0.96
CA ASP A 140 6.79 12.41 -2.14
C ASP A 140 5.44 13.08 -1.84
N MET A 141 4.53 12.39 -1.14
CA MET A 141 3.25 12.95 -0.70
C MET A 141 3.41 14.16 0.21
N ILE A 142 4.36 14.11 1.18
CA ILE A 142 4.61 15.24 2.09
C ILE A 142 5.16 16.44 1.31
N ARG A 143 6.19 16.23 0.48
CA ARG A 143 6.85 17.30 -0.28
C ARG A 143 5.94 17.99 -1.28
N ARG A 144 5.02 17.25 -1.89
CA ARG A 144 4.13 17.74 -2.95
C ARG A 144 2.70 18.00 -2.45
N HIS A 145 2.45 17.88 -1.14
CA HIS A 145 1.14 18.03 -0.50
C HIS A 145 0.04 17.18 -1.16
N LEU A 146 0.35 15.92 -1.50
CA LEU A 146 -0.58 14.99 -2.18
C LEU A 146 -1.53 14.29 -1.18
N TYR A 147 -2.02 15.02 -0.19
CA TYR A 147 -2.88 14.49 0.87
C TYR A 147 -3.95 15.53 1.25
N GLN A 148 -5.01 15.06 1.92
CA GLN A 148 -6.14 15.92 2.30
C GLN A 148 -6.56 15.65 3.76
N GLY A 149 -6.81 16.74 4.50
CA GLY A 149 -7.24 16.71 5.90
C GLY A 149 -6.09 16.69 6.90
N TRP A 150 -6.43 16.81 8.19
CA TRP A 150 -5.48 16.79 9.30
C TRP A 150 -4.94 15.36 9.57
N PHE A 151 -5.77 14.33 9.44
CA PHE A 151 -5.36 12.93 9.49
C PHE A 151 -5.63 12.23 8.17
N PRO A 152 -4.75 12.39 7.16
CA PRO A 152 -4.95 11.78 5.85
C PRO A 152 -4.89 10.25 5.98
N PRO A 153 -5.94 9.50 5.58
CA PRO A 153 -5.96 8.04 5.68
C PRO A 153 -4.76 7.38 4.99
N LEU A 154 -4.28 7.97 3.88
CA LEU A 154 -3.13 7.48 3.13
C LEU A 154 -1.80 7.64 3.89
N LEU A 155 -1.57 8.76 4.58
CA LEU A 155 -0.36 8.93 5.40
C LEU A 155 -0.39 8.03 6.64
N VAL A 156 -1.57 7.85 7.26
CA VAL A 156 -1.76 6.89 8.37
C VAL A 156 -1.48 5.47 7.91
N HIS A 157 -1.97 5.09 6.72
CA HIS A 157 -1.70 3.79 6.12
C HIS A 157 -0.19 3.53 5.97
N HIS A 158 0.54 4.48 5.39
CA HIS A 158 1.99 4.36 5.19
C HIS A 158 2.74 4.26 6.51
N TRP A 159 2.36 5.09 7.48
CA TRP A 159 2.96 5.05 8.81
C TRP A 159 2.75 3.69 9.49
N LEU A 160 1.52 3.13 9.46
CA LEU A 160 1.24 1.80 10.01
C LEU A 160 2.10 0.71 9.35
N LEU A 161 2.18 0.72 8.01
CA LEU A 161 2.97 -0.25 7.26
C LEU A 161 4.46 -0.13 7.55
N LEU A 162 5.03 1.08 7.58
CA LEU A 162 6.44 1.30 7.88
C LEU A 162 6.82 0.76 9.26
N ASN A 163 6.02 1.02 10.30
CA ASN A 163 6.29 0.51 11.64
C ASN A 163 6.20 -1.01 11.71
N CYS A 164 5.13 -1.61 11.17
CA CYS A 164 4.94 -3.06 11.20
C CYS A 164 6.02 -3.79 10.40
N PHE A 165 6.34 -3.29 9.21
CA PHE A 165 7.31 -3.92 8.31
C PHE A 165 8.71 -3.84 8.88
N THR A 166 9.13 -2.66 9.34
CA THR A 166 10.47 -2.49 9.90
C THR A 166 10.66 -3.34 11.15
N LEU A 167 9.68 -3.42 12.04
CA LEU A 167 9.78 -4.31 13.21
C LEU A 167 9.95 -5.76 12.80
N ALA A 168 9.12 -6.26 11.87
CA ALA A 168 9.20 -7.63 11.37
C ALA A 168 10.54 -7.92 10.70
N LEU A 169 11.10 -6.97 9.94
CA LEU A 169 12.42 -7.09 9.32
C LEU A 169 13.55 -7.08 10.35
N LEU A 170 13.48 -6.23 11.37
CA LEU A 170 14.48 -6.14 12.44
C LEU A 170 14.49 -7.36 13.36
N ARG A 171 13.32 -7.96 13.60
CA ARG A 171 13.17 -9.16 14.43
C ARG A 171 13.23 -10.46 13.63
N ASN A 172 13.08 -10.39 12.31
CA ASN A 172 12.94 -11.52 11.41
C ASN A 172 11.80 -12.48 11.84
N VAL A 173 10.67 -11.90 12.25
CA VAL A 173 9.45 -12.63 12.65
C VAL A 173 8.23 -11.98 12.02
N SER A 174 7.13 -12.74 11.89
CA SER A 174 5.85 -12.26 11.35
C SER A 174 5.91 -11.74 9.91
N ILE A 175 6.99 -12.04 9.17
CA ILE A 175 7.18 -11.58 7.80
C ILE A 175 6.08 -12.13 6.90
N ASN A 176 5.75 -13.41 7.04
CA ASN A 176 4.77 -14.07 6.19
C ASN A 176 3.34 -13.58 6.48
N TYR A 177 3.03 -13.23 7.73
CA TYR A 177 1.79 -12.50 8.07
C TYR A 177 1.68 -11.21 7.23
N LEU A 178 2.73 -10.40 7.21
CA LEU A 178 2.74 -9.13 6.49
C LEU A 178 2.72 -9.32 4.97
N VAL A 179 3.43 -10.32 4.45
CA VAL A 179 3.40 -10.69 3.03
C VAL A 179 2.00 -11.12 2.60
N LEU A 180 1.28 -11.89 3.42
CA LEU A 180 -0.12 -12.20 3.14
C LEU A 180 -1.01 -10.96 3.17
N THR A 181 -0.80 -10.02 4.09
CA THR A 181 -1.57 -8.76 4.09
C THR A 181 -1.33 -7.93 2.83
N LEU A 182 -0.14 -8.01 2.21
CA LEU A 182 0.19 -7.35 0.94
C LEU A 182 -0.52 -7.93 -0.28
N LEU A 183 -1.26 -9.05 -0.15
CA LEU A 183 -2.19 -9.47 -1.22
C LEU A 183 -3.21 -8.37 -1.56
N CYS A 184 -3.49 -7.44 -0.64
CA CYS A 184 -4.33 -6.27 -0.91
C CYS A 184 -3.82 -5.37 -2.03
N GLU A 185 -2.53 -5.46 -2.39
CA GLU A 185 -1.97 -4.73 -3.54
C GLU A 185 -2.60 -5.16 -4.86
N MET A 186 -3.17 -6.37 -4.96
CA MET A 186 -3.92 -6.79 -6.13
C MET A 186 -5.13 -5.87 -6.38
N HIS A 187 -5.81 -5.45 -5.31
CA HIS A 187 -6.87 -4.45 -5.41
C HIS A 187 -6.30 -3.07 -5.75
N SER A 188 -5.17 -2.69 -5.14
CA SER A 188 -4.50 -1.42 -5.42
C SER A 188 -4.17 -1.25 -6.91
N VAL A 189 -3.79 -2.31 -7.63
CA VAL A 189 -3.59 -2.28 -9.09
C VAL A 189 -4.81 -1.74 -9.82
N PHE A 190 -6.00 -2.31 -9.57
CA PHE A 190 -7.24 -1.87 -10.21
C PHE A 190 -7.64 -0.45 -9.80
N LEU A 191 -7.40 -0.09 -8.54
CA LEU A 191 -7.68 1.23 -8.01
C LEU A 191 -6.80 2.32 -8.66
N HIS A 192 -5.50 2.08 -8.74
CA HIS A 192 -4.55 3.01 -9.38
C HIS A 192 -4.76 3.08 -10.88
N TRP A 193 -5.01 1.93 -11.55
CA TRP A 193 -5.38 1.91 -12.95
C TRP A 193 -6.62 2.76 -13.23
N ARG A 194 -7.69 2.56 -12.45
CA ARG A 194 -8.92 3.37 -12.58
C ARG A 194 -8.62 4.86 -12.38
N ARG A 195 -7.74 5.23 -11.45
CA ARG A 195 -7.35 6.64 -11.22
C ARG A 195 -6.60 7.19 -12.43
N ILE A 196 -5.59 6.49 -12.95
CA ILE A 196 -4.85 6.89 -14.17
C ILE A 196 -5.79 7.06 -15.36
N SER A 197 -6.65 6.08 -15.61
CA SER A 197 -7.59 6.09 -16.73
C SER A 197 -8.60 7.25 -16.65
N ARG A 198 -8.92 7.73 -15.43
CA ARG A 198 -9.71 8.97 -15.25
C ARG A 198 -8.89 10.21 -15.56
N MET A 199 -7.64 10.26 -15.11
CA MET A 199 -6.77 11.43 -15.26
C MET A 199 -6.38 11.68 -16.72
N THR A 200 -6.28 10.63 -17.54
CA THR A 200 -5.97 10.74 -18.98
C THR A 200 -7.22 10.94 -19.85
N GLY A 201 -8.42 10.86 -19.27
CA GLY A 201 -9.67 11.01 -20.02
C GLY A 201 -9.97 9.88 -21.03
N ILE A 202 -9.21 8.79 -21.02
CA ILE A 202 -9.41 7.65 -21.94
C ILE A 202 -10.70 6.88 -21.65
N ARG A 203 -11.27 7.04 -20.44
CA ARG A 203 -12.51 6.37 -20.02
C ARG A 203 -13.72 6.98 -20.71
N LYS A 204 -14.35 6.19 -21.58
CA LYS A 204 -15.70 6.48 -22.08
C LYS A 204 -16.74 6.01 -21.05
N LEU A 205 -17.48 6.95 -20.47
CA LEU A 205 -18.48 6.66 -19.44
C LEU A 205 -19.53 5.70 -19.98
N GLY A 206 -19.86 4.65 -19.22
CA GLY A 206 -20.84 3.64 -19.62
C GLY A 206 -20.35 2.57 -20.58
N SER A 207 -19.07 2.59 -20.98
CA SER A 207 -18.46 1.51 -21.77
C SER A 207 -18.34 0.20 -20.98
N VAL A 208 -18.29 -0.93 -21.70
CA VAL A 208 -18.05 -2.27 -21.13
C VAL A 208 -16.76 -2.29 -20.30
N ALA A 209 -15.73 -1.58 -20.74
CA ALA A 209 -14.47 -1.45 -20.00
C ALA A 209 -14.66 -0.85 -18.60
N VAL A 210 -15.48 0.20 -18.46
CA VAL A 210 -15.76 0.82 -17.15
C VAL A 210 -16.56 -0.10 -16.23
N ILE A 211 -17.48 -0.90 -16.77
CA ILE A 211 -18.22 -1.89 -16.00
C ILE A 211 -17.28 -2.99 -15.51
N ALA A 212 -16.43 -3.52 -16.40
CA ALA A 212 -15.43 -4.51 -16.06
C ALA A 212 -14.44 -4.00 -15.00
N GLU A 213 -13.95 -2.77 -15.13
CA GLU A 213 -13.11 -2.10 -14.12
C GLU A 213 -13.78 -2.11 -12.74
N TRP A 214 -15.07 -1.76 -12.65
CA TRP A 214 -15.80 -1.76 -11.39
C TRP A 214 -16.00 -3.15 -10.82
N ILE A 215 -16.36 -4.13 -11.65
CA ILE A 215 -16.52 -5.53 -11.22
C ILE A 215 -15.20 -6.06 -10.67
N LEU A 216 -14.09 -5.90 -11.40
CA LEU A 216 -12.77 -6.34 -10.97
C LEU A 216 -12.34 -5.63 -9.68
N ASN A 217 -12.58 -4.33 -9.57
CA ASN A 217 -12.29 -3.56 -8.37
C ASN A 217 -13.07 -4.06 -7.15
N TRP A 218 -14.35 -4.41 -7.31
CA TRP A 218 -15.16 -4.98 -6.22
C TRP A 218 -14.73 -6.39 -5.85
N ILE A 219 -14.54 -7.27 -6.83
CA ILE A 219 -14.10 -8.65 -6.59
C ILE A 219 -12.78 -8.62 -5.81
N THR A 220 -11.79 -7.87 -6.29
CA THR A 220 -10.49 -7.77 -5.61
C THR A 220 -10.57 -7.10 -4.25
N TYR A 221 -11.46 -6.12 -4.04
CA TYR A 221 -11.67 -5.53 -2.72
C TYR A 221 -12.15 -6.57 -1.71
N PHE A 222 -13.17 -7.35 -2.06
CA PHE A 222 -13.71 -8.38 -1.16
C PHE A 222 -12.73 -9.53 -0.93
N THR A 223 -12.03 -9.99 -1.97
CA THR A 223 -11.13 -11.16 -1.85
C THR A 223 -9.78 -10.80 -1.25
N SER A 224 -9.11 -9.75 -1.71
CA SER A 224 -7.73 -9.45 -1.32
C SER A 224 -7.60 -8.56 -0.09
N ARG A 225 -8.63 -7.77 0.23
CA ARG A 225 -8.69 -6.96 1.46
C ARG A 225 -9.55 -7.66 2.49
N LEU A 226 -10.87 -7.67 2.34
CA LEU A 226 -11.76 -8.11 3.42
C LEU A 226 -11.54 -9.57 3.83
N LEU A 227 -11.53 -10.50 2.88
CA LEU A 227 -11.35 -11.92 3.19
C LEU A 227 -9.96 -12.22 3.75
N VAL A 228 -8.89 -11.83 3.05
CA VAL A 228 -7.52 -12.11 3.50
C VAL A 228 -7.23 -11.44 4.84
N HIS A 229 -7.54 -10.15 4.99
CA HIS A 229 -7.29 -9.42 6.25
C HIS A 229 -8.16 -9.97 7.38
N GLY A 230 -9.39 -10.42 7.10
CA GLY A 230 -10.24 -11.14 8.04
C GLY A 230 -9.61 -12.46 8.51
N VAL A 231 -9.10 -13.29 7.59
CA VAL A 231 -8.40 -14.54 7.92
C VAL A 231 -7.17 -14.28 8.79
N ILE A 232 -6.36 -13.26 8.43
CA ILE A 232 -5.19 -12.89 9.24
C ILE A 232 -5.61 -12.40 10.64
N SER A 233 -6.69 -11.62 10.73
CA SER A 233 -7.21 -11.15 12.03
C SER A 233 -7.66 -12.31 12.91
N VAL A 234 -8.38 -13.28 12.35
CA VAL A 234 -8.80 -14.50 13.07
C VAL A 234 -7.59 -15.32 13.49
N LYS A 235 -6.58 -15.47 12.61
CA LYS A 235 -5.34 -16.19 12.93
C LYS A 235 -4.57 -15.54 14.07
N LEU A 236 -4.39 -14.22 14.05
CA LEU A 236 -3.76 -13.49 15.14
C LEU A 236 -4.50 -13.68 16.47
N TYR A 237 -5.83 -13.71 16.45
CA TYR A 237 -6.63 -13.99 17.64
C TYR A 237 -6.45 -15.43 18.14
N MET A 238 -6.54 -16.42 17.26
CA MET A 238 -6.39 -17.84 17.61
C MET A 238 -4.98 -18.19 18.10
N ASP A 239 -3.97 -17.55 17.53
CA ASP A 239 -2.57 -17.79 17.85
C ASP A 239 -2.02 -16.81 18.91
N ALA A 240 -2.86 -15.96 19.51
CA ALA A 240 -2.45 -14.92 20.45
C ALA A 240 -1.58 -15.46 21.61
N THR A 241 -1.89 -16.65 22.11
CA THR A 241 -1.15 -17.29 23.21
C THR A 241 0.20 -17.88 22.79
N LYS A 242 0.44 -18.04 21.48
CA LYS A 242 1.68 -18.59 20.92
C LYS A 242 2.75 -17.53 20.68
N PHE A 243 2.39 -16.25 20.71
CA PHE A 243 3.36 -15.16 20.57
C PHE A 243 4.31 -15.11 21.78
N PRO A 244 5.64 -15.15 21.57
CA PRO A 244 6.59 -15.11 22.67
C PRO A 244 6.66 -13.73 23.34
N SER A 245 6.30 -12.67 22.62
CA SER A 245 6.31 -11.29 23.11
C SER A 245 4.93 -10.67 23.02
N LYS A 246 4.44 -10.17 24.17
CA LYS A 246 3.18 -9.40 24.24
C LYS A 246 3.24 -8.11 23.41
N LEU A 247 4.42 -7.51 23.28
CA LEU A 247 4.61 -6.31 22.48
C LEU A 247 4.42 -6.61 20.98
N GLU A 248 4.92 -7.75 20.51
CA GLU A 248 4.76 -8.15 19.11
C GLU A 248 3.31 -8.48 18.77
N LEU A 249 2.60 -9.17 19.68
CA LEU A 249 1.16 -9.39 19.54
C LEU A 249 0.41 -8.06 19.48
N LEU A 250 0.70 -7.12 20.41
CA LEU A 250 0.06 -5.81 20.43
C LEU A 250 0.30 -5.05 19.12
N LEU A 251 1.51 -5.06 18.60
CA LEU A 251 1.86 -4.40 17.34
C LEU A 251 1.19 -5.08 16.13
N ALA A 252 1.18 -6.40 16.07
CA ALA A 252 0.50 -7.14 15.00
C ALA A 252 -1.03 -6.90 15.03
N SER A 253 -1.66 -7.01 16.20
CA SER A 253 -3.09 -6.78 16.38
C SER A 253 -3.49 -5.32 16.10
N SER A 254 -2.71 -4.35 16.57
CA SER A 254 -2.98 -2.92 16.33
C SER A 254 -2.80 -2.54 14.85
N GLY A 255 -1.76 -3.06 14.19
CA GLY A 255 -1.56 -2.89 12.75
C GLY A 255 -2.71 -3.47 11.95
N MET A 256 -3.14 -4.69 12.29
CA MET A 256 -4.27 -5.35 11.62
C MET A 256 -5.59 -4.60 11.85
N LEU A 257 -5.85 -4.13 13.08
CA LEU A 257 -7.01 -3.31 13.38
C LEU A 257 -7.00 -2.01 12.55
N GLY A 258 -5.87 -1.32 12.51
CA GLY A 258 -5.70 -0.09 11.72
C GLY A 258 -5.95 -0.31 10.24
N LEU A 259 -5.39 -1.36 9.64
CA LEU A 259 -5.61 -1.72 8.24
C LEU A 259 -7.09 -2.06 7.95
N ASN A 260 -7.77 -2.76 8.84
CA ASN A 260 -9.20 -3.05 8.69
C ASN A 260 -10.07 -1.79 8.75
N VAL A 261 -9.78 -0.86 9.67
CA VAL A 261 -10.47 0.44 9.72
C VAL A 261 -10.27 1.21 8.42
N LEU A 262 -9.04 1.27 7.91
CA LEU A 262 -8.72 1.93 6.64
C LEU A 262 -9.42 1.25 5.46
N ASN A 263 -9.53 -0.07 5.44
CA ASN A 263 -10.29 -0.80 4.43
C ASN A 263 -11.77 -0.43 4.44
N ILE A 264 -12.39 -0.30 5.63
CA ILE A 264 -13.80 0.13 5.75
C ILE A 264 -13.98 1.53 5.16
N VAL A 265 -13.10 2.47 5.51
CA VAL A 265 -13.14 3.84 4.95
C VAL A 265 -13.01 3.81 3.43
N LEU A 266 -12.05 3.04 2.90
CA LEU A 266 -11.86 2.86 1.46
C LEU A 266 -13.12 2.28 0.80
N GLY A 267 -13.74 1.26 1.39
CA GLY A 267 -14.97 0.65 0.89
C GLY A 267 -16.13 1.64 0.80
N LEU A 268 -16.30 2.49 1.81
CA LEU A 268 -17.31 3.56 1.79
C LEU A 268 -17.04 4.56 0.65
N ASP A 269 -15.79 4.93 0.43
CA ASP A 269 -15.43 5.85 -0.65
C ASP A 269 -15.60 5.22 -2.04
N LEU A 270 -15.33 3.92 -2.19
CA LEU A 270 -15.63 3.16 -3.40
C LEU A 270 -17.13 3.09 -3.67
N CYS A 271 -17.95 2.81 -2.67
CA CYS A 271 -19.41 2.84 -2.76
C CYS A 271 -19.91 4.21 -3.23
N ARG A 272 -19.45 5.29 -2.59
CA ARG A 272 -19.81 6.67 -2.95
C ARG A 272 -19.41 7.00 -4.39
N ALA A 273 -18.20 6.61 -4.79
CA ALA A 273 -17.71 6.82 -6.14
C ALA A 273 -18.50 6.04 -7.19
N CYS A 274 -18.86 4.78 -6.91
CA CYS A 274 -19.68 3.95 -7.78
C CYS A 274 -21.08 4.56 -7.97
N MET A 275 -21.76 4.90 -6.87
CA MET A 275 -23.08 5.53 -6.90
C MET A 275 -23.08 6.85 -7.69
N LYS A 276 -22.05 7.70 -7.50
CA LYS A 276 -21.90 8.95 -8.24
C LYS A 276 -21.76 8.71 -9.74
N GLU A 277 -20.98 7.71 -10.13
CA GLU A 277 -20.73 7.37 -11.54
C GLU A 277 -22.00 6.79 -12.21
N MET A 278 -22.75 5.94 -11.50
CA MET A 278 -24.04 5.42 -11.96
C MET A 278 -25.10 6.52 -12.13
N ARG A 279 -25.20 7.46 -11.19
CA ARG A 279 -26.10 8.62 -11.30
C ARG A 279 -25.76 9.51 -12.50
N THR A 280 -24.47 9.73 -12.74
CA THR A 280 -24.00 10.52 -13.89
C THR A 280 -24.32 9.86 -15.22
N LYS A 281 -24.25 8.51 -15.29
CA LYS A 281 -24.70 7.75 -16.46
C LYS A 281 -26.21 7.94 -16.69
N LYS A 282 -27.03 7.82 -15.65
CA LYS A 282 -28.50 7.99 -15.76
C LYS A 282 -28.89 9.40 -16.20
N ALA A 283 -28.14 10.43 -15.81
CA ALA A 283 -28.41 11.81 -16.22
C ALA A 283 -27.99 12.13 -17.67
N ARG A 284 -27.21 11.26 -18.33
CA ARG A 284 -26.72 11.44 -19.71
C ARG A 284 -27.42 10.51 -20.72
N ALA A 285 -28.28 9.63 -20.25
CA ALA A 285 -29.12 8.72 -21.04
C ALA A 285 -30.52 9.31 -21.13
#